data_AF-A0AAU0YE61-F1
#
_entry.id   AF-A0AAU0YE61-F1
#
_cell.length_a   1.000
_cell.length_b   1.000
_cell.length_c   1.000
_cell.angle_alpha   90.00
_cell.angle_beta   90.00
_cell.angle_gamma   90.00
#
_symmetry.space_group_name_H-M   'P 1'
#
loop_
_entity.id
_entity.type
_entity.pdbx_description
1 polymer ?
#
loop_
_entity_poly.entity_id
_entity_poly.type
_entity_poly.pdbx_seq_one_letter_code
_entity_poly.pdbx_strand_id
1 'polypeptide(L)'
;MTTEDDGEEPLLPEAVRALPYSWDLGFIWPPETEESQENLAYARAVLEACLPPAPLAAPEPPPEVILKFLGQDASWPEWTEIRHVLRERMPYARCVTRERMAEAEAECARRGFDTTDFTERWTVRISAWIAEQVLHWCGLMVDDTAAITPWAMELAERCAQRGMAAEQAVWALRNTAEVPQSREALARLAADEALPPEIRELAAQELA
;
A
#
# COMPACT_ATOMS: atom_id res chain seq x y z
N MET A 1 -26.54 -16.69 -4.81
CA MET A 1 -25.36 -17.57 -4.68
C MET A 1 -24.58 -17.04 -3.49
N THR A 2 -24.96 -17.50 -2.31
CA THR A 2 -24.41 -17.11 -1.02
C THR A 2 -23.10 -17.87 -0.85
N THR A 3 -21.96 -17.20 -1.00
CA THR A 3 -20.67 -17.74 -0.61
C THR A 3 -20.70 -17.90 0.90
N GLU A 4 -20.59 -19.15 1.32
CA GLU A 4 -20.43 -19.56 2.71
C GLU A 4 -19.32 -18.72 3.36
N ASP A 5 -19.65 -18.14 4.50
CA ASP A 5 -18.70 -17.61 5.45
C ASP A 5 -17.99 -18.87 6.00
N ASP A 6 -16.87 -19.26 5.41
CA ASP A 6 -16.11 -20.51 5.65
C ASP A 6 -15.56 -20.64 7.10
N GLY A 7 -16.04 -19.83 8.03
CA GLY A 7 -15.54 -19.75 9.40
C GLY A 7 -14.16 -19.12 9.52
N GLU A 8 -13.57 -18.65 8.41
CA GLU A 8 -12.28 -17.96 8.39
C GLU A 8 -12.40 -16.53 8.92
N GLU A 9 -11.47 -16.11 9.78
CA GLU A 9 -11.47 -14.78 10.39
C GLU A 9 -10.77 -13.75 9.48
N PRO A 10 -11.47 -12.74 8.94
CA PRO A 10 -10.85 -11.72 8.10
C PRO A 10 -9.85 -10.84 8.87
N LEU A 11 -8.65 -10.67 8.33
CA LEU A 11 -7.63 -9.80 8.92
C LEU A 11 -7.66 -8.37 8.37
N LEU A 12 -8.20 -8.19 7.16
CA LEU A 12 -8.29 -6.88 6.51
C LEU A 12 -9.65 -6.21 6.77
N PRO A 13 -9.70 -4.86 6.87
CA PRO A 13 -10.96 -4.13 6.96
C PRO A 13 -11.88 -4.41 5.77
N GLU A 14 -13.19 -4.26 5.96
CA GLU A 14 -14.20 -4.57 4.94
C GLU A 14 -13.96 -3.86 3.59
N ALA A 15 -13.66 -2.55 3.61
CA ALA A 15 -13.36 -1.79 2.40
C ALA A 15 -12.18 -2.37 1.62
N VAL A 16 -11.14 -2.84 2.31
CA VAL A 16 -9.96 -3.43 1.67
C VAL A 16 -10.28 -4.84 1.14
N ARG A 17 -11.05 -5.63 1.88
CA ARG A 17 -11.46 -6.99 1.45
C ARG A 17 -12.33 -6.97 0.21
N ALA A 18 -13.14 -5.94 0.04
CA ALA A 18 -14.02 -5.78 -1.12
C ALA A 18 -13.25 -5.55 -2.43
N LEU A 19 -11.92 -5.34 -2.40
CA LEU A 19 -11.11 -5.07 -3.58
C LEU A 19 -11.21 -6.24 -4.56
N PRO A 20 -11.70 -6.01 -5.80
CA PRO A 20 -11.94 -7.09 -6.74
C PRO A 20 -10.67 -7.54 -7.48
N TYR A 21 -9.57 -6.82 -7.32
CA TYR A 21 -8.33 -7.05 -8.05
C TYR A 21 -7.51 -8.16 -7.39
N SER A 22 -6.98 -9.06 -8.22
CA SER A 22 -6.16 -10.17 -7.72
C SER A 22 -4.76 -9.72 -7.40
N TRP A 23 -4.12 -10.44 -6.48
CA TRP A 23 -2.72 -10.24 -6.13
C TRP A 23 -1.77 -10.65 -7.27
N ASP A 24 -2.18 -11.57 -8.16
CA ASP A 24 -1.39 -11.90 -9.36
C ASP A 24 -1.19 -10.69 -10.29
N LEU A 25 -2.13 -9.75 -10.27
CA LEU A 25 -2.02 -8.46 -10.95
C LEU A 25 -1.51 -7.37 -10.00
N GLY A 26 -0.87 -7.72 -8.89
CA GLY A 26 -0.34 -6.75 -7.93
C GLY A 26 -1.40 -5.92 -7.21
N PHE A 27 -2.66 -6.33 -7.21
CA PHE A 27 -3.82 -5.52 -6.79
C PHE A 27 -4.02 -4.26 -7.63
N ILE A 28 -3.48 -4.21 -8.87
CA ILE A 28 -3.58 -3.05 -9.76
C ILE A 28 -5.03 -2.62 -9.88
N TRP A 29 -5.27 -1.37 -9.54
CA TRP A 29 -6.51 -0.67 -9.85
C TRP A 29 -6.44 -0.24 -11.32
N PRO A 30 -7.30 -0.79 -12.20
CA PRO A 30 -7.16 -0.59 -13.63
C PRO A 30 -7.18 0.90 -14.02
N PRO A 31 -6.24 1.36 -14.86
CA PRO A 31 -6.23 2.69 -15.44
C PRO A 31 -7.57 3.11 -16.07
N GLU A 32 -8.29 2.15 -16.65
CA GLU A 32 -9.56 2.36 -17.35
C GLU A 32 -10.78 2.41 -16.41
N THR A 33 -10.56 2.35 -15.10
CA THR A 33 -11.65 2.45 -14.12
C THR A 33 -12.27 3.84 -14.18
N GLU A 34 -13.58 3.90 -14.38
CA GLU A 34 -14.33 5.16 -14.48
C GLU A 34 -14.18 6.02 -13.21
N GLU A 35 -14.02 7.33 -13.37
CA GLU A 35 -14.00 8.34 -12.29
C GLU A 35 -15.41 8.64 -11.75
N SER A 36 -16.19 7.59 -11.49
CA SER A 36 -17.53 7.72 -10.92
C SER A 36 -17.45 8.10 -9.44
N GLN A 37 -18.50 8.75 -8.91
CA GLN A 37 -18.58 9.06 -7.47
C GLN A 37 -18.45 7.81 -6.59
N GLU A 38 -18.94 6.67 -7.07
CA GLU A 38 -18.82 5.39 -6.38
C GLU A 38 -17.35 4.93 -6.30
N ASN A 39 -16.61 4.96 -7.41
CA ASN A 39 -15.20 4.55 -7.44
C ASN A 39 -14.32 5.50 -6.64
N LEU A 40 -14.57 6.81 -6.70
CA LEU A 40 -13.85 7.81 -5.91
C LEU A 40 -14.12 7.64 -4.41
N ALA A 41 -15.37 7.42 -4.01
CA ALA A 41 -15.73 7.14 -2.62
C ALA A 41 -15.10 5.82 -2.14
N TYR A 42 -15.05 4.82 -3.01
CA TYR A 42 -14.45 3.54 -2.69
C TYR A 42 -12.92 3.64 -2.54
N ALA A 43 -12.23 4.33 -3.45
CA ALA A 43 -10.80 4.62 -3.34
C ALA A 43 -10.45 5.33 -2.02
N ARG A 44 -11.24 6.35 -1.66
CA ARG A 44 -11.11 7.04 -0.37
C ARG A 44 -11.28 6.08 0.82
N ALA A 45 -12.31 5.25 0.81
CA ALA A 45 -12.60 4.31 1.89
C ALA A 45 -11.47 3.26 2.05
N VAL A 46 -10.89 2.78 0.94
CA VAL A 46 -9.75 1.86 0.98
C VAL A 46 -8.52 2.53 1.62
N LEU A 47 -8.19 3.76 1.22
CA LEU A 47 -7.05 4.49 1.80
C LEU A 47 -7.26 4.80 3.29
N GLU A 48 -8.45 5.24 3.69
CA GLU A 48 -8.80 5.45 5.09
C GLU A 48 -8.66 4.16 5.91
N ALA A 49 -9.06 3.02 5.35
CA ALA A 49 -8.98 1.72 6.00
C ALA A 49 -7.55 1.15 6.08
N CYS A 50 -6.68 1.46 5.11
CA CYS A 50 -5.27 1.04 5.13
C CYS A 50 -4.41 1.87 6.08
N LEU A 51 -4.86 3.05 6.51
CA LEU A 51 -4.07 3.92 7.39
C LEU A 51 -3.88 3.32 8.79
N PRO A 52 -2.64 3.12 9.27
CA PRO A 52 -2.42 2.67 10.63
C PRO A 52 -2.68 3.81 11.63
N PRO A 53 -3.11 3.48 12.87
CA PRO A 53 -3.46 4.49 13.88
C PRO A 53 -2.26 5.30 14.39
N ALA A 54 -1.05 4.76 14.27
CA ALA A 54 0.22 5.37 14.65
C ALA A 54 1.25 5.18 13.52
N PRO A 55 2.34 5.96 13.49
CA PRO A 55 3.39 5.77 12.49
C PRO A 55 4.02 4.39 12.64
N LEU A 56 4.29 3.72 11.51
CA LEU A 56 4.99 2.44 11.50
C LEU A 56 6.45 2.63 11.91
N ALA A 57 7.04 1.58 12.49
CA ALA A 57 8.45 1.58 12.89
C ALA A 57 9.40 1.71 11.68
N ALA A 58 8.98 1.20 10.52
CA ALA A 58 9.63 1.40 9.23
C ALA A 58 8.53 1.57 8.16
N PRO A 59 8.81 2.31 7.06
CA PRO A 59 7.87 2.40 5.96
C PRO A 59 7.54 1.03 5.36
N GLU A 60 6.27 0.84 5.01
CA GLU A 60 5.74 -0.31 4.30
C GLU A 60 5.05 0.16 3.00
N PRO A 61 5.13 -0.61 1.90
CA PRO A 61 5.94 -1.81 1.75
C PRO A 61 7.45 -1.47 1.75
N PRO A 62 8.35 -2.45 2.00
CA PRO A 62 9.77 -2.24 1.81
C PRO A 62 10.03 -1.82 0.35
N PRO A 63 11.05 -0.97 0.09
CA PRO A 63 11.38 -0.52 -1.25
C PRO A 63 11.52 -1.68 -2.23
N GLU A 64 11.01 -1.51 -3.45
CA GLU A 64 11.18 -2.52 -4.49
C GLU A 64 12.66 -2.75 -4.81
N VAL A 65 13.01 -4.02 -5.00
CA VAL A 65 14.37 -4.41 -5.33
C VAL A 65 14.61 -4.20 -6.82
N ILE A 66 15.22 -3.07 -7.18
CA ILE A 66 15.62 -2.81 -8.56
C ILE A 66 16.92 -3.60 -8.85
N LEU A 67 16.80 -4.71 -9.56
CA LEU A 67 17.88 -5.66 -9.91
C LEU A 67 19.16 -5.01 -10.45
N LYS A 68 19.07 -3.86 -11.10
CA LYS A 68 20.23 -3.13 -11.65
C LYS A 68 21.21 -2.64 -10.56
N PHE A 69 20.75 -2.50 -9.32
CA PHE A 69 21.56 -2.02 -8.20
C PHE A 69 22.02 -3.13 -7.25
N LEU A 70 21.57 -4.36 -7.50
CA LEU A 70 22.08 -5.53 -6.82
C LEU A 70 23.42 -5.95 -7.45
N GLY A 71 24.48 -6.01 -6.65
CA GLY A 71 25.75 -6.59 -7.08
C GLY A 71 25.54 -8.02 -7.59
N GLN A 72 26.47 -8.53 -8.41
CA GLN A 72 26.34 -9.85 -9.06
C GLN A 72 26.13 -11.04 -8.08
N ASP A 73 26.39 -10.84 -6.79
CA ASP A 73 26.25 -11.84 -5.73
C ASP A 73 25.09 -11.57 -4.75
N ALA A 74 24.25 -10.56 -4.99
CA ALA A 74 23.17 -10.26 -4.05
C ALA A 74 22.00 -11.25 -4.21
N SER A 75 21.64 -11.90 -3.10
CA SER A 75 20.44 -12.73 -3.01
C SER A 75 19.19 -11.85 -2.95
N TRP A 76 18.08 -12.36 -3.48
CA TRP A 76 16.77 -11.74 -3.27
C TRP A 76 16.45 -11.65 -1.77
N PRO A 77 15.89 -10.53 -1.29
CA PRO A 77 15.43 -10.45 0.09
C PRO A 77 14.38 -11.52 0.39
N GLU A 78 14.44 -12.10 1.58
CA GLU A 78 13.53 -13.17 2.00
C GLU A 78 12.05 -12.83 1.80
N TRP A 79 11.68 -11.57 1.98
CA TRP A 79 10.30 -11.11 1.82
C TRP A 79 9.75 -11.33 0.41
N THR A 80 10.58 -11.42 -0.64
CA THR A 80 10.08 -11.69 -1.99
C THR A 80 9.57 -13.11 -2.14
N GLU A 81 10.23 -14.09 -1.51
CA GLU A 81 9.79 -15.48 -1.48
C GLU A 81 8.55 -15.66 -0.59
N ILE A 82 8.51 -14.97 0.55
CA ILE A 82 7.32 -14.98 1.41
C ILE A 82 6.12 -14.36 0.67
N ARG A 83 6.31 -13.26 -0.06
CA ARG A 83 5.27 -12.65 -0.92
C ARG A 83 4.69 -13.68 -1.90
N HIS A 84 5.53 -14.53 -2.48
CA HIS A 84 5.08 -15.60 -3.38
C HIS A 84 4.20 -16.63 -2.65
N VAL A 85 4.64 -17.12 -1.48
CA VAL A 85 3.89 -18.06 -0.63
C VAL A 85 2.51 -17.52 -0.25
N LEU A 86 2.44 -16.24 0.12
CA LEU A 86 1.20 -15.56 0.49
C LEU A 86 0.25 -15.43 -0.69
N ARG A 87 0.77 -14.99 -1.85
CA ARG A 87 -0.01 -14.80 -3.07
C ARG A 87 -0.71 -16.08 -3.53
N GLU A 88 -0.03 -17.23 -3.45
CA GLU A 88 -0.62 -18.53 -3.82
C GLU A 88 -1.82 -18.92 -2.95
N ARG A 89 -1.79 -18.58 -1.65
CA ARG A 89 -2.82 -18.94 -0.67
C ARG A 89 -3.95 -17.92 -0.59
N MET A 90 -3.63 -16.65 -0.86
CA MET A 90 -4.52 -15.51 -0.68
C MET A 90 -4.60 -14.71 -1.98
N PRO A 91 -5.17 -15.26 -3.06
CA PRO A 91 -5.13 -14.62 -4.39
C PRO A 91 -5.91 -13.30 -4.49
N TYR A 92 -6.76 -12.99 -3.50
CA TYR A 92 -7.54 -11.74 -3.40
C TYR A 92 -7.48 -11.20 -1.98
N ALA A 93 -7.72 -9.89 -1.79
CA ALA A 93 -7.74 -9.25 -0.47
C ALA A 93 -8.75 -9.91 0.50
N ARG A 94 -9.93 -10.32 0.00
CA ARG A 94 -10.91 -11.09 0.79
C ARG A 94 -10.40 -12.42 1.33
N CYS A 95 -9.35 -12.99 0.75
CA CYS A 95 -8.73 -14.23 1.20
C CYS A 95 -7.65 -13.99 2.27
N VAL A 96 -7.40 -12.75 2.70
CA VAL A 96 -6.44 -12.47 3.78
C VAL A 96 -7.11 -12.71 5.13
N THR A 97 -7.01 -13.94 5.59
CA THR A 97 -7.65 -14.47 6.81
C THR A 97 -6.63 -15.02 7.79
N ARG A 98 -7.00 -15.14 9.07
CA ARG A 98 -6.12 -15.65 10.13
C ARG A 98 -5.61 -17.06 9.82
N GLU A 99 -6.48 -17.91 9.31
CA GLU A 99 -6.22 -19.31 9.01
C GLU A 99 -5.21 -19.45 7.87
N ARG A 100 -5.45 -18.75 6.75
CA ARG A 100 -4.54 -18.79 5.59
C ARG A 100 -3.20 -18.14 5.88
N MET A 101 -3.19 -17.10 6.71
CA MET A 101 -1.96 -16.49 7.19
C MET A 101 -1.14 -17.47 8.04
N ALA A 102 -1.78 -18.22 8.93
CA ALA A 102 -1.11 -19.25 9.74
C ALA A 102 -0.57 -20.41 8.88
N GLU A 103 -1.27 -20.81 7.82
CA GLU A 103 -0.77 -21.80 6.86
C GLU A 103 0.44 -21.29 6.08
N ALA A 104 0.43 -20.02 5.69
CA ALA A 104 1.56 -19.37 5.02
C ALA A 104 2.76 -19.24 5.96
N GLU A 105 2.51 -18.87 7.22
CA GLU A 105 3.53 -18.81 8.27
C GLU A 105 4.20 -20.16 8.47
N ALA A 106 3.42 -21.25 8.58
CA ALA A 106 3.95 -22.60 8.74
C ALA A 106 4.78 -23.06 7.52
N GLU A 107 4.39 -22.68 6.29
CA GLU A 107 5.19 -22.92 5.09
C GLU A 107 6.52 -22.14 5.14
N CYS A 108 6.47 -20.86 5.51
CA CYS A 108 7.66 -20.02 5.61
C CYS A 108 8.63 -20.55 6.68
N ALA A 109 8.12 -20.94 7.86
CA ALA A 109 8.92 -21.55 8.91
C ALA A 109 9.60 -22.86 8.44
N ARG A 110 8.90 -23.70 7.67
CA ARG A 110 9.48 -24.92 7.07
C ARG A 110 10.61 -24.63 6.08
N ARG A 111 10.58 -23.47 5.42
CA ARG A 111 11.64 -22.99 4.52
C ARG A 111 12.80 -22.31 5.24
N GLY A 112 12.69 -22.13 6.57
CA GLY A 112 13.71 -21.50 7.40
C GLY A 112 13.65 -19.97 7.43
N PHE A 113 12.54 -19.37 7.01
CA PHE A 113 12.30 -17.93 7.04
C PHE A 113 11.95 -17.44 8.45
N ASP A 114 12.23 -16.16 8.75
CA ASP A 114 11.82 -15.52 10.00
C ASP A 114 10.31 -15.28 10.01
N THR A 115 9.63 -15.89 10.97
CA THR A 115 8.18 -15.76 11.16
C THR A 115 7.80 -14.94 12.40
N THR A 116 8.74 -14.19 12.97
CA THR A 116 8.42 -13.28 14.09
C THR A 116 7.36 -12.26 13.66
N ASP A 117 6.28 -12.14 14.44
CA ASP A 117 5.14 -11.24 14.20
C ASP A 117 4.53 -11.40 12.79
N PHE A 118 4.59 -12.60 12.20
CA PHE A 118 4.28 -12.84 10.79
C PHE A 118 2.91 -12.30 10.39
N THR A 119 1.86 -12.66 11.12
CA THR A 119 0.49 -12.23 10.79
C THR A 119 0.37 -10.71 10.81
N GLU A 120 0.83 -10.03 11.86
CA GLU A 120 0.74 -8.57 11.96
C GLU A 120 1.55 -7.88 10.85
N ARG A 121 2.83 -8.27 10.70
CA ARG A 121 3.76 -7.72 9.71
C ARG A 121 3.19 -7.84 8.29
N TRP A 122 2.69 -9.02 7.94
CA TRP A 122 2.21 -9.29 6.58
C TRP A 122 0.83 -8.70 6.30
N THR A 123 -0.06 -8.60 7.29
CA THR A 123 -1.30 -7.85 7.12
C THR A 123 -1.04 -6.37 6.83
N VAL A 124 -0.10 -5.74 7.55
CA VAL A 124 0.30 -4.34 7.29
C VAL A 124 0.91 -4.20 5.90
N ARG A 125 1.85 -5.09 5.53
CA ARG A 125 2.52 -5.04 4.23
C ARG A 125 1.57 -5.25 3.05
N ILE A 126 0.59 -6.15 3.18
CA ILE A 126 -0.45 -6.35 2.16
C ILE A 126 -1.33 -5.10 2.03
N SER A 127 -1.73 -4.51 3.15
CA SER A 127 -2.49 -3.26 3.16
C SER A 127 -1.71 -2.12 2.48
N ALA A 128 -0.39 -2.09 2.67
CA ALA A 128 0.48 -1.10 2.04
C ALA A 128 0.58 -1.28 0.53
N TRP A 129 0.71 -2.50 0.03
CA TRP A 129 0.65 -2.75 -1.42
C TRP A 129 -0.70 -2.34 -2.02
N ILE A 130 -1.80 -2.59 -1.33
CA ILE A 130 -3.12 -2.15 -1.80
C ILE A 130 -3.20 -0.61 -1.80
N ALA A 131 -2.78 0.05 -0.72
CA ALA A 131 -2.78 1.52 -0.63
C ALA A 131 -1.92 2.15 -1.72
N GLU A 132 -0.77 1.56 -2.03
CA GLU A 132 0.11 1.97 -3.14
C GLU A 132 -0.65 2.00 -4.47
N GLN A 133 -1.40 0.94 -4.81
CA GLN A 133 -2.15 0.89 -6.07
C GLN A 133 -3.29 1.91 -6.12
N VAL A 134 -3.97 2.16 -5.00
CA VAL A 134 -5.02 3.19 -4.93
C VAL A 134 -4.42 4.60 -5.05
N LEU A 135 -3.30 4.88 -4.37
CA LEU A 135 -2.58 6.15 -4.49
C LEU A 135 -2.06 6.38 -5.91
N HIS A 136 -1.58 5.32 -6.56
CA HIS A 136 -1.16 5.37 -7.96
C HIS A 136 -2.33 5.78 -8.86
N TRP A 137 -3.49 5.13 -8.73
CA TRP A 137 -4.68 5.47 -9.50
C TRP A 137 -5.15 6.91 -9.22
N CYS A 138 -5.29 7.30 -7.96
CA CYS A 138 -5.70 8.67 -7.60
C CYS A 138 -4.72 9.74 -8.10
N GLY A 139 -3.41 9.48 -8.04
CA GLY A 139 -2.39 10.47 -8.38
C GLY A 139 -2.08 10.56 -9.87
N LEU A 140 -2.20 9.47 -10.62
CA LEU A 140 -1.76 9.41 -12.01
C LEU A 140 -2.88 9.18 -13.03
N MET A 141 -4.00 8.56 -12.60
CA MET A 141 -5.06 8.13 -13.52
C MET A 141 -6.34 8.96 -13.43
N VAL A 142 -6.59 9.66 -12.32
CA VAL A 142 -7.74 10.55 -12.19
C VAL A 142 -7.45 11.88 -12.88
N ASP A 143 -8.19 12.19 -13.93
CA ASP A 143 -8.05 13.43 -14.71
C ASP A 143 -8.70 14.64 -14.00
N ASP A 144 -9.87 14.46 -13.37
CA ASP A 144 -10.53 15.55 -12.64
C ASP A 144 -10.01 15.67 -11.20
N THR A 145 -8.88 16.37 -11.04
CA THR A 145 -8.27 16.55 -9.70
C THR A 145 -9.16 17.34 -8.74
N ALA A 146 -10.17 18.08 -9.21
CA ALA A 146 -11.14 18.74 -8.35
C ALA A 146 -12.07 17.73 -7.65
N ALA A 147 -12.34 16.58 -8.27
CA ALA A 147 -13.18 15.52 -7.69
C ALA A 147 -12.52 14.79 -6.52
N ILE A 148 -11.18 14.81 -6.45
CA ILE A 148 -10.39 14.18 -5.37
C ILE A 148 -9.82 15.18 -4.36
N THR A 149 -9.96 16.47 -4.63
CA THR A 149 -9.51 17.53 -3.73
C THR A 149 -10.58 17.82 -2.65
N PRO A 150 -10.21 17.98 -1.36
CA PRO A 150 -8.86 17.89 -0.80
C PRO A 150 -8.47 16.49 -0.30
N TRP A 151 -9.41 15.55 -0.29
CA TRP A 151 -9.29 14.34 0.51
C TRP A 151 -8.10 13.46 0.07
N ALA A 152 -7.78 13.40 -1.22
CA ALA A 152 -6.68 12.56 -1.70
C ALA A 152 -5.32 13.09 -1.23
N MET A 153 -5.13 14.41 -1.20
CA MET A 153 -3.90 15.06 -0.73
C MET A 153 -3.74 14.88 0.78
N GLU A 154 -4.83 15.04 1.53
CA GLU A 154 -4.84 14.81 2.97
C GLU A 154 -4.51 13.34 3.32
N LEU A 155 -5.07 12.39 2.56
CA LEU A 155 -4.76 10.97 2.77
C LEU A 155 -3.35 10.60 2.31
N ALA A 156 -2.87 11.13 1.19
CA ALA A 156 -1.49 10.90 0.74
C ALA A 156 -0.48 11.45 1.76
N GLU A 157 -0.68 12.67 2.28
CA GLU A 157 0.16 13.23 3.34
C GLU A 157 0.16 12.34 4.59
N ARG A 158 -1.03 11.89 5.03
CA ARG A 158 -1.16 11.01 6.19
C ARG A 158 -0.52 9.64 5.95
N CYS A 159 -0.64 9.09 4.73
CA CYS A 159 0.01 7.85 4.34
C CYS A 159 1.53 7.97 4.48
N ALA A 160 2.12 9.03 3.90
CA ALA A 160 3.55 9.32 4.05
C ALA A 160 3.97 9.50 5.52
N GLN A 161 3.21 10.28 6.30
CA GLN A 161 3.48 10.51 7.73
C GLN A 161 3.42 9.24 8.58
N ARG A 162 2.58 8.29 8.18
CA ARG A 162 2.41 7.02 8.91
C ARG A 162 3.32 5.92 8.41
N GLY A 163 4.14 6.17 7.37
CA GLY A 163 4.96 5.15 6.73
C GLY A 163 4.16 4.14 5.90
N MET A 164 2.92 4.47 5.52
CA MET A 164 2.03 3.60 4.74
C MET A 164 2.09 4.01 3.26
N ALA A 165 2.65 3.17 2.39
CA ALA A 165 2.89 3.46 0.97
C ALA A 165 3.56 4.84 0.74
N ALA A 166 4.53 5.19 1.60
CA ALA A 166 5.00 6.57 1.74
C ALA A 166 5.62 7.16 0.46
N GLU A 167 6.42 6.39 -0.26
CA GLU A 167 7.02 6.81 -1.53
C GLU A 167 5.94 7.10 -2.59
N GLN A 168 5.00 6.16 -2.76
CA GLN A 168 3.89 6.32 -3.70
C GLN A 168 2.94 7.46 -3.30
N ALA A 169 2.78 7.74 -2.02
CA ALA A 169 2.02 8.89 -1.54
C ALA A 169 2.69 10.22 -1.93
N VAL A 170 4.02 10.31 -1.81
CA VAL A 170 4.78 11.47 -2.29
C VAL A 170 4.64 11.62 -3.81
N TRP A 171 4.73 10.53 -4.57
CA TRP A 171 4.52 10.56 -6.02
C TRP A 171 3.10 10.97 -6.41
N ALA A 172 2.08 10.55 -5.66
CA ALA A 172 0.70 10.96 -5.90
C ALA A 172 0.51 12.47 -5.69
N LEU A 173 1.11 13.04 -4.63
CA LEU A 173 1.13 14.49 -4.40
C LEU A 173 1.87 15.22 -5.53
N ARG A 174 3.00 14.68 -5.97
CA ARG A 174 3.77 15.26 -7.09
C ARG A 174 2.98 15.25 -8.40
N ASN A 175 2.28 14.17 -8.70
CA ASN A 175 1.51 14.06 -9.95
C ASN A 175 0.28 14.98 -9.97
N THR A 176 -0.12 15.49 -8.80
CA THR A 176 -1.22 16.45 -8.62
C THR A 176 -0.71 17.83 -8.19
N ALA A 177 0.55 18.17 -8.51
CA ALA A 177 1.22 19.38 -8.02
C ALA A 177 0.58 20.70 -8.50
N GLU A 178 -0.26 20.68 -9.53
CA GLU A 178 -1.08 21.82 -9.92
C GLU A 178 -2.08 22.22 -8.83
N VAL A 179 -2.51 21.27 -7.99
CA VAL A 179 -3.34 21.54 -6.81
C VAL A 179 -2.47 22.13 -5.68
N PRO A 180 -2.79 23.34 -5.17
CA PRO A 180 -2.01 23.97 -4.10
C PRO A 180 -1.80 23.08 -2.86
N GLN A 181 -2.83 22.34 -2.46
CA GLN A 181 -2.79 21.43 -1.32
C GLN A 181 -1.73 20.34 -1.47
N SER A 182 -1.47 19.87 -2.69
CA SER A 182 -0.42 18.86 -2.94
C SER A 182 0.97 19.43 -2.68
N ARG A 183 1.25 20.64 -3.17
CA ARG A 183 2.53 21.33 -2.92
C ARG A 183 2.71 21.68 -1.44
N GLU A 184 1.64 22.11 -0.77
CA GLU A 184 1.67 22.38 0.67
C GLU A 184 1.95 21.11 1.48
N ALA A 185 1.35 19.97 1.11
CA ALA A 185 1.62 18.68 1.72
C ALA A 185 3.08 18.25 1.50
N LEU A 186 3.60 18.33 0.27
CA LEU A 186 5.01 18.05 -0.04
C LEU A 186 5.97 18.91 0.80
N ALA A 187 5.68 20.22 0.93
CA ALA A 187 6.47 21.12 1.75
C ALA A 187 6.46 20.74 3.24
N ARG A 188 5.30 20.31 3.78
CA ARG A 188 5.20 19.80 5.15
C ARG A 188 5.99 18.51 5.34
N LEU A 189 5.87 17.56 4.42
CA LEU A 189 6.61 16.28 4.47
C LEU A 189 8.13 16.51 4.40
N ALA A 190 8.59 17.42 3.52
CA ALA A 190 10.01 17.75 3.41
C ALA A 190 10.59 18.35 4.71
N ALA A 191 9.77 19.07 5.48
CA ALA A 191 10.15 19.73 6.72
C ALA A 191 9.92 18.88 7.99
N ASP A 192 9.23 17.73 7.90
CA ASP A 192 8.87 16.92 9.06
C ASP A 192 10.04 16.04 9.52
N GLU A 193 10.79 16.49 10.52
CA GLU A 193 11.95 15.77 11.08
C GLU A 193 11.63 14.40 11.69
N ALA A 194 10.35 14.08 11.94
CA ALA A 194 9.97 12.76 12.42
C ALA A 194 9.97 11.69 11.31
N LEU A 195 9.99 12.10 10.04
CA LEU A 195 9.98 11.18 8.91
C LEU A 195 11.39 10.62 8.61
N PRO A 196 11.46 9.39 8.07
CA PRO A 196 12.70 8.85 7.53
C PRO A 196 13.36 9.82 6.54
N PRO A 197 14.69 10.02 6.59
CA PRO A 197 15.40 10.93 5.70
C PRO A 197 15.07 10.72 4.23
N GLU A 198 14.92 9.47 3.81
CA GLU A 198 14.64 9.10 2.42
C GLU A 198 13.31 9.69 1.93
N ILE A 199 12.28 9.70 2.79
CA ILE A 199 10.97 10.27 2.47
C ILE A 199 11.01 11.80 2.48
N ARG A 200 11.74 12.42 3.42
CA ARG A 200 11.90 13.88 3.48
C ARG A 200 12.64 14.40 2.26
N GLU A 201 13.72 13.73 1.87
CA GLU A 201 14.52 14.06 0.70
C GLU A 201 13.74 13.87 -0.59
N LEU A 202 12.98 12.77 -0.72
CA LEU A 202 12.08 12.57 -1.84
C LEU A 202 11.02 13.68 -1.92
N ALA A 203 10.36 14.02 -0.83
CA ALA A 203 9.37 15.10 -0.80
C ALA A 203 9.98 16.47 -1.17
N ALA A 204 11.20 16.76 -0.71
CA ALA A 204 11.91 17.98 -1.05
C ALA A 204 12.32 18.03 -2.53
N GLN A 205 12.74 16.89 -3.10
CA GLN A 205 13.07 16.77 -4.51
C GLN A 205 11.83 16.98 -5.39
N GLU A 206 10.71 16.36 -5.05
CA GLU A 206 9.49 16.42 -5.85
C GLU A 206 8.70 17.74 -5.67
N LEU A 207 9.11 18.59 -4.71
CA LEU A 207 8.61 19.96 -4.55
C LEU A 207 9.30 20.96 -5.50
N ALA A 208 10.51 20.65 -5.96
CA ALA A 208 11.38 21.57 -6.72
C ALA A 208 11.00 21.68 -8.21
#